data_AF-A0AAD1XWC3-F1
#
_entry.id   AF-A0AAD1XWC3-F1
#
_cell.length_a   1.000
_cell.length_b   1.000
_cell.length_c   1.000
_cell.angle_alpha   90.00
_cell.angle_beta   90.00
_cell.angle_gamma   90.00
#
_symmetry.space_group_name_H-M   'P 1'
#
loop_
_entity.id
_entity.type
_entity.pdbx_description
1 polymer ?
#
loop_
_entity_poly.entity_id
_entity_poly.type
_entity_poly.pdbx_seq_one_letter_code
_entity_poly.pdbx_strand_id
1 'polypeptide(L)'
;MKSTLIVFLCLLGFSFAFLPNYSPEQFVDPEVNFLEMANEVYAAFYKEAFGLNLDITVCGDDLQEGALKVVGALNGYAQQKEPSAWIVMTFLLGNGIYEIANRVQNCEEAWPVFEQGLKKFEPYMESLQRLVMDVAQAVVLNPLVFYKDLKHIYLDLDPSGVLPYSDIGATSGEMARMVIHS
;
A
#
# COMPACT_ATOMS: atom_id res chain seq x y z
N MET A 1 9.77 15.46 -13.88
CA MET A 1 8.94 14.60 -13.02
C MET A 1 8.99 13.11 -13.39
N LYS A 2 8.99 12.69 -14.66
CA LYS A 2 9.05 11.26 -15.04
C LYS A 2 10.33 10.50 -14.63
N SER A 3 11.47 11.19 -14.50
CA SER A 3 12.77 10.53 -14.26
C SER A 3 13.08 10.23 -12.79
N THR A 4 12.42 10.90 -11.84
CA THR A 4 12.71 10.72 -10.40
C THR A 4 12.00 9.48 -9.83
N LEU A 5 10.83 9.14 -10.35
CA LEU A 5 10.06 7.96 -9.95
C LEU A 5 10.75 6.64 -10.35
N ILE A 6 11.47 6.63 -11.48
CA ILE A 6 12.18 5.46 -12.00
C ILE A 6 13.42 5.14 -11.15
N VAL A 7 14.13 6.16 -10.66
CA VAL A 7 15.28 5.97 -9.75
C VAL A 7 14.83 5.46 -8.38
N PHE A 8 13.63 5.88 -7.94
CA PHE A 8 12.99 5.45 -6.68
C PHE A 8 12.64 3.95 -6.67
N LEU A 9 12.14 3.42 -7.80
CA LEU A 9 11.85 1.99 -7.95
C LEU A 9 13.12 1.14 -8.13
N CYS A 10 14.17 1.67 -8.77
CA CYS A 10 15.44 0.96 -8.95
C CYS A 10 16.26 0.80 -7.66
N LEU A 11 16.18 1.76 -6.72
CA LEU A 11 16.91 1.67 -5.43
C LEU A 11 16.28 0.66 -4.47
N LEU A 12 14.98 0.40 -4.57
CA LEU A 12 14.37 -0.75 -3.92
C LEU A 12 14.91 -2.04 -4.56
N GLY A 13 14.90 -2.15 -5.89
CA GLY A 13 15.29 -3.37 -6.64
C GLY A 13 16.67 -3.99 -6.33
N PHE A 14 17.66 -3.21 -5.89
CA PHE A 14 19.05 -3.68 -5.77
C PHE A 14 19.36 -4.49 -4.49
N SER A 15 18.46 -4.55 -3.51
CA SER A 15 18.68 -5.29 -2.25
C SER A 15 18.01 -6.67 -2.19
N PHE A 16 17.30 -7.08 -3.25
CA PHE A 16 16.35 -8.21 -3.19
C PHE A 16 16.92 -9.60 -3.48
N ALA A 17 18.20 -9.74 -3.84
CA ALA A 17 18.81 -11.06 -4.09
C ALA A 17 18.87 -11.98 -2.85
N PHE A 18 18.56 -11.47 -1.66
CA PHE A 18 18.60 -12.18 -0.39
C PHE A 18 17.26 -12.20 0.36
N LEU A 19 16.19 -11.61 -0.20
CA LEU A 19 14.88 -11.67 0.42
C LEU A 19 14.17 -12.98 0.03
N PRO A 20 13.39 -13.59 0.94
CA PRO A 20 12.65 -14.79 0.61
C PRO A 20 11.74 -14.51 -0.58
N ASN A 21 11.67 -15.48 -1.51
CA ASN A 21 10.87 -15.34 -2.72
C ASN A 21 9.39 -15.56 -2.39
N TYR A 22 8.75 -14.53 -1.84
CA TYR A 22 7.32 -14.52 -1.59
C TYR A 22 6.57 -14.02 -2.81
N SER A 23 5.52 -14.75 -3.20
CA SER A 23 4.60 -14.35 -4.26
C SER A 23 3.24 -13.98 -3.64
N PRO A 24 2.54 -12.96 -4.16
CA PRO A 24 1.23 -12.54 -3.62
C PRO A 24 0.22 -13.68 -3.50
N GLU A 25 0.27 -14.63 -4.44
CA GLU A 25 -0.61 -15.79 -4.55
C GLU A 25 -0.50 -16.73 -3.34
N GLN A 26 0.62 -16.69 -2.60
CA GLN A 26 0.80 -17.50 -1.40
C GLN A 26 -0.05 -17.06 -0.21
N PHE A 27 -0.59 -15.84 -0.25
CA PHE A 27 -1.30 -15.22 0.87
C PHE A 27 -2.78 -15.04 0.61
N VAL A 28 -3.28 -15.48 -0.53
CA VAL A 28 -4.67 -15.31 -0.94
C VAL A 28 -5.28 -16.65 -1.31
N ASP A 29 -6.58 -16.79 -1.07
CA ASP A 29 -7.35 -17.91 -1.59
C ASP A 29 -7.65 -17.64 -3.08
N PRO A 30 -7.30 -18.56 -3.99
CA PRO A 30 -7.53 -18.37 -5.43
C PRO A 30 -9.01 -18.28 -5.82
N GLU A 31 -9.95 -18.66 -4.94
CA GLU A 31 -11.39 -18.56 -5.21
C GLU A 31 -11.96 -17.17 -4.92
N VAL A 32 -11.13 -16.25 -4.42
CA VAL A 32 -11.56 -14.94 -3.95
C VAL A 32 -11.46 -13.87 -5.04
N ASN A 33 -12.44 -12.96 -5.08
CA ASN A 33 -12.43 -11.81 -5.99
C ASN A 33 -11.51 -10.70 -5.44
N PHE A 34 -10.25 -10.70 -5.88
CA PHE A 34 -9.25 -9.72 -5.42
C PHE A 34 -9.64 -8.28 -5.74
N LEU A 35 -10.30 -8.05 -6.88
CA LEU A 35 -10.72 -6.71 -7.28
C LEU A 35 -11.79 -6.14 -6.34
N GLU A 36 -12.76 -6.94 -5.92
CA GLU A 36 -13.76 -6.52 -4.94
C GLU A 36 -13.13 -6.18 -3.60
N MET A 37 -12.20 -7.02 -3.12
CA MET A 37 -11.50 -6.76 -1.85
C MET A 37 -10.61 -5.53 -1.90
N ALA A 38 -9.85 -5.35 -2.99
CA ALA A 38 -9.09 -4.13 -3.19
C ALA A 38 -10.03 -2.91 -3.22
N ASN A 39 -11.18 -3.01 -3.89
CA ASN A 39 -12.17 -1.93 -3.90
C ASN A 39 -12.69 -1.58 -2.51
N GLU A 40 -12.94 -2.56 -1.63
CA GLU A 40 -13.32 -2.28 -0.25
C GLU A 40 -12.28 -1.43 0.49
N VAL A 41 -10.98 -1.74 0.32
CA VAL A 41 -9.88 -0.95 0.91
C VAL A 41 -9.90 0.48 0.37
N TYR A 42 -9.94 0.63 -0.95
CA TYR A 42 -9.85 1.93 -1.62
C TYR A 42 -11.09 2.80 -1.35
N ALA A 43 -12.28 2.22 -1.42
CA ALA A 43 -13.53 2.92 -1.16
C ALA A 43 -13.57 3.46 0.28
N ALA A 44 -13.21 2.63 1.27
CA ALA A 44 -13.17 3.06 2.66
C ALA A 44 -12.09 4.11 2.92
N PHE A 45 -10.89 3.93 2.36
CA PHE A 45 -9.81 4.92 2.47
C PHE A 45 -10.22 6.28 1.90
N TYR A 46 -10.74 6.33 0.66
CA TYR A 46 -11.15 7.57 0.02
C TYR A 46 -12.32 8.24 0.75
N LYS A 47 -13.23 7.43 1.29
CA LYS A 47 -14.36 7.93 2.06
C LYS A 47 -13.91 8.63 3.33
N GLU A 48 -13.05 7.99 4.10
CA GLU A 48 -12.58 8.52 5.38
C GLU A 48 -11.58 9.67 5.18
N ALA A 49 -10.59 9.51 4.30
CA ALA A 49 -9.56 10.53 4.08
C ALA A 49 -10.11 11.82 3.45
N PHE A 50 -11.07 11.68 2.51
CA PHE A 50 -11.45 12.79 1.63
C PHE A 50 -12.95 13.07 1.58
N GLY A 51 -13.80 12.23 2.17
CA GLY A 51 -15.26 12.29 1.99
C GLY A 51 -15.72 11.86 0.60
N LEU A 52 -14.88 11.16 -0.18
CA LEU A 52 -15.13 10.80 -1.58
C LEU A 52 -15.57 9.34 -1.71
N ASN A 53 -16.53 9.06 -2.60
CA ASN A 53 -16.94 7.70 -2.90
C ASN A 53 -16.17 7.22 -4.14
N LEU A 54 -15.09 6.48 -3.93
CA LEU A 54 -14.34 5.84 -5.01
C LEU A 54 -14.86 4.42 -5.24
N ASP A 55 -15.05 4.06 -6.50
CA ASP A 55 -15.30 2.69 -6.94
C ASP A 55 -14.31 2.39 -8.07
N ILE A 56 -13.39 1.46 -7.83
CA ILE A 56 -12.40 1.05 -8.83
C ILE A 56 -12.88 -0.14 -9.67
N THR A 57 -13.95 -0.82 -9.26
CA THR A 57 -14.47 -2.00 -9.99
C THR A 57 -15.04 -1.63 -11.35
N VAL A 58 -15.50 -0.38 -11.51
CA VAL A 58 -15.99 0.18 -12.78
C VAL A 58 -14.93 0.18 -13.89
N CYS A 59 -13.65 0.06 -13.54
CA CYS A 59 -12.54 0.06 -14.51
C CYS A 59 -12.27 -1.33 -15.13
N GLY A 60 -12.98 -2.38 -14.69
CA GLY A 60 -12.91 -3.72 -15.26
C GLY A 60 -11.72 -4.58 -14.79
N ASP A 61 -11.59 -5.74 -15.42
CA ASP A 61 -10.65 -6.81 -15.01
C ASP A 61 -9.17 -6.46 -15.19
N ASP A 62 -8.86 -5.36 -15.88
CA ASP A 62 -7.48 -4.90 -16.03
C ASP A 62 -6.84 -4.59 -14.68
N LEU A 63 -7.60 -4.41 -13.58
CA LEU A 63 -7.05 -4.15 -12.25
C LEU A 63 -6.63 -5.40 -11.45
N GLN A 64 -6.93 -6.62 -11.93
CA GLN A 64 -6.77 -7.85 -11.16
C GLN A 64 -5.35 -8.09 -10.63
N GLU A 65 -4.32 -7.84 -11.45
CA GLU A 65 -2.92 -8.04 -11.03
C GLU A 65 -2.50 -7.09 -9.89
N GLY A 66 -2.90 -5.82 -9.98
CA GLY A 66 -2.63 -4.84 -8.93
C GLY A 66 -3.42 -5.15 -7.67
N ALA A 67 -4.69 -5.56 -7.83
CA ALA A 67 -5.57 -5.97 -6.74
C ALA A 67 -5.00 -7.18 -5.99
N LEU A 68 -4.53 -8.21 -6.71
CA LEU A 68 -3.85 -9.38 -6.14
C LEU A 68 -2.64 -8.98 -5.29
N LYS A 69 -1.80 -8.04 -5.76
CA LYS A 69 -0.63 -7.56 -5.02
C LYS A 69 -1.03 -6.83 -3.73
N VAL A 70 -2.08 -5.99 -3.78
CA VAL A 70 -2.60 -5.29 -2.59
C VAL A 70 -3.15 -6.28 -1.58
N VAL A 71 -4.09 -7.15 -2.00
CA VAL A 71 -4.77 -8.11 -1.13
C VAL A 71 -3.76 -9.12 -0.56
N GLY A 72 -2.86 -9.64 -1.40
CA GLY A 72 -1.79 -10.54 -0.97
C GLY A 72 -0.84 -9.91 0.03
N ALA A 73 -0.47 -8.65 -0.14
CA ALA A 73 0.35 -7.94 0.85
C ALA A 73 -0.37 -7.77 2.18
N LEU A 74 -1.64 -7.34 2.17
CA LEU A 74 -2.45 -7.15 3.39
C LEU A 74 -2.65 -8.47 4.15
N ASN A 75 -2.88 -9.56 3.44
CA ASN A 75 -2.98 -10.88 4.06
C ASN A 75 -1.63 -11.38 4.56
N GLY A 76 -0.56 -11.15 3.79
CA GLY A 76 0.79 -11.49 4.21
C GLY A 76 1.18 -10.76 5.51
N TYR A 77 0.79 -9.50 5.67
CA TYR A 77 0.97 -8.75 6.91
C TYR A 77 0.28 -9.38 8.12
N ALA A 78 -0.91 -9.97 7.94
CA ALA A 78 -1.64 -10.66 9.01
C ALA A 78 -1.05 -12.05 9.33
N GLN A 79 -0.47 -12.73 8.34
CA GLN A 79 0.00 -14.10 8.46
C GLN A 79 1.48 -14.20 8.87
N GLN A 80 2.30 -13.21 8.51
CA GLN A 80 3.74 -13.26 8.68
C GLN A 80 4.19 -12.61 10.00
N LYS A 81 5.11 -13.28 10.70
CA LYS A 81 5.70 -12.81 11.97
C LYS A 81 7.15 -12.36 11.82
N GLU A 82 7.74 -12.59 10.66
CA GLU A 82 9.12 -12.22 10.35
C GLU A 82 9.15 -10.83 9.70
N PRO A 83 9.86 -9.85 10.30
CA PRO A 83 9.92 -8.51 9.71
C PRO A 83 10.57 -8.45 8.32
N SER A 84 11.40 -9.43 7.94
CA SER A 84 11.90 -9.58 6.56
C SER A 84 10.77 -9.84 5.56
N ALA A 85 9.77 -10.62 5.95
CA ALA A 85 8.58 -10.85 5.13
C ALA A 85 7.74 -9.57 4.99
N TRP A 86 7.70 -8.72 6.01
CA TRP A 86 6.98 -7.45 5.93
C TRP A 86 7.61 -6.45 4.98
N ILE A 87 8.94 -6.44 4.84
CA ILE A 87 9.60 -5.63 3.80
C ILE A 87 9.07 -6.04 2.42
N VAL A 88 8.91 -7.35 2.19
CA VAL A 88 8.35 -7.86 0.94
C VAL A 88 6.87 -7.50 0.81
N MET A 89 6.07 -7.58 1.88
CA MET A 89 4.67 -7.15 1.86
C MET A 89 4.53 -5.65 1.55
N THR A 90 5.39 -4.80 2.13
CA THR A 90 5.41 -3.36 1.84
C THR A 90 5.71 -3.11 0.36
N PHE A 91 6.64 -3.87 -0.21
CA PHE A 91 6.97 -3.77 -1.63
C PHE A 91 5.81 -4.21 -2.53
N LEU A 92 5.18 -5.34 -2.21
CA LEU A 92 4.00 -5.84 -2.94
C LEU A 92 2.84 -4.85 -2.86
N LEU A 93 2.57 -4.30 -1.68
CA LEU A 93 1.53 -3.30 -1.46
C LEU A 93 1.80 -2.04 -2.31
N GLY A 94 3.03 -1.51 -2.26
CA GLY A 94 3.42 -0.34 -3.05
C GLY A 94 3.28 -0.55 -4.55
N ASN A 95 3.73 -1.71 -5.06
CA ASN A 95 3.58 -2.06 -6.47
C ASN A 95 2.11 -2.22 -6.88
N GLY A 96 1.31 -2.90 -6.07
CA GLY A 96 -0.13 -3.06 -6.32
C GLY A 96 -0.85 -1.71 -6.39
N ILE A 97 -0.54 -0.80 -5.46
CA ILE A 97 -1.08 0.57 -5.47
C ILE A 97 -0.67 1.31 -6.74
N TYR A 98 0.60 1.25 -7.12
CA TYR A 98 1.12 1.90 -8.33
C TYR A 98 0.45 1.36 -9.60
N GLU A 99 0.28 0.05 -9.72
CA GLU A 99 -0.38 -0.58 -10.87
C GLU A 99 -1.84 -0.20 -10.97
N ILE A 100 -2.57 -0.21 -9.85
CA ILE A 100 -3.97 0.24 -9.81
C ILE A 100 -4.05 1.70 -10.24
N ALA A 101 -3.26 2.59 -9.64
CA ALA A 101 -3.27 4.02 -9.97
C ALA A 101 -2.98 4.27 -11.48
N ASN A 102 -2.00 3.55 -12.04
CA ASN A 102 -1.65 3.65 -13.45
C ASN A 102 -2.73 3.16 -14.41
N ARG A 103 -3.59 2.25 -13.97
CA ARG A 103 -4.70 1.74 -14.78
C ARG A 103 -5.93 2.62 -14.61
N VAL A 104 -6.24 3.01 -13.38
CA VAL A 104 -7.33 3.94 -13.03
C VAL A 104 -7.17 5.29 -13.74
N GLN A 105 -5.95 5.77 -14.02
CA GLN A 105 -5.76 7.02 -14.78
C GLN A 105 -6.36 7.01 -16.20
N ASN A 106 -6.63 5.83 -16.75
CA ASN A 106 -7.25 5.65 -18.06
C ASN A 106 -8.75 5.29 -17.96
N CYS A 107 -9.32 5.28 -16.76
CA CYS A 107 -10.71 4.93 -16.47
C CYS A 107 -11.54 6.20 -16.27
N GLU A 108 -12.40 6.54 -17.24
CA GLU A 108 -13.12 7.82 -17.25
C GLU A 108 -14.06 7.99 -16.05
N GLU A 109 -14.62 6.88 -15.54
CA GLU A 109 -15.56 6.87 -14.44
C GLU A 109 -14.89 7.07 -13.08
N ALA A 110 -13.78 6.38 -12.82
CA ALA A 110 -13.12 6.40 -11.50
C ALA A 110 -12.06 7.51 -11.39
N TRP A 111 -11.40 7.88 -12.49
CA TRP A 111 -10.29 8.84 -12.48
C TRP A 111 -10.65 10.20 -11.86
N PRO A 112 -11.82 10.82 -12.14
CA PRO A 112 -12.13 12.13 -11.56
C PRO A 112 -12.21 12.11 -10.04
N VAL A 113 -12.64 11.00 -9.44
CA VAL A 113 -12.68 10.84 -7.98
C VAL A 113 -11.28 10.56 -7.44
N PHE A 114 -10.53 9.69 -8.11
CA PHE A 114 -9.15 9.37 -7.75
C PHE A 114 -8.25 10.62 -7.76
N GLU A 115 -8.30 11.40 -8.83
CA GLU A 115 -7.53 12.63 -9.01
C GLU A 115 -7.88 13.69 -7.93
N GLN A 116 -9.15 13.79 -7.53
CA GLN A 116 -9.55 14.69 -6.43
C GLN A 116 -8.91 14.30 -5.10
N GLY A 117 -8.79 13.00 -4.81
CA GLY A 117 -8.04 12.52 -3.63
C GLY A 117 -6.56 12.88 -3.71
N LEU A 118 -5.92 12.65 -4.86
CA LEU A 118 -4.51 12.98 -5.07
C LEU A 118 -4.22 14.48 -4.87
N LYS A 119 -5.08 15.36 -5.39
CA LYS A 119 -4.95 16.81 -5.21
C LYS A 119 -4.99 17.23 -3.74
N LYS A 120 -5.76 16.54 -2.90
CA LYS A 120 -5.79 16.78 -1.44
C LYS A 120 -4.49 16.34 -0.76
N PHE A 121 -3.79 15.35 -1.32
CA PHE A 121 -2.51 14.86 -0.81
C PHE A 121 -1.29 15.61 -1.34
N GLU A 122 -1.40 16.31 -2.47
CA GLU A 122 -0.28 16.98 -3.15
C GLU A 122 0.62 17.82 -2.22
N PRO A 123 0.09 18.65 -1.29
CA PRO A 123 0.94 19.43 -0.38
C PRO A 123 1.80 18.58 0.56
N TYR A 124 1.40 17.34 0.80
CA TYR A 124 2.06 16.41 1.71
C TYR A 124 3.01 15.45 0.98
N MET A 125 2.93 15.35 -0.34
CA MET A 125 3.75 14.42 -1.14
C MET A 125 5.25 14.69 -1.00
N GLU A 126 5.68 15.95 -0.90
CA GLU A 126 7.09 16.28 -0.66
C GLU A 126 7.57 15.88 0.74
N SER A 127 6.68 15.96 1.74
CA SER A 127 6.96 15.54 3.11
C SER A 127 7.00 14.02 3.22
N LEU A 128 6.10 13.33 2.53
CA LEU A 128 6.11 11.87 2.40
C LEU A 128 7.37 11.39 1.68
N GLN A 129 7.77 12.06 0.61
CA GLN A 129 9.01 11.72 -0.10
C GLN A 129 10.24 11.87 0.81
N ARG A 130 10.29 12.93 1.63
CA ARG A 130 11.33 13.10 2.65
C ARG A 130 11.29 12.02 3.70
N LEU A 131 10.12 11.72 4.27
CA LEU A 131 9.94 10.65 5.25
C LEU A 131 10.42 9.30 4.72
N VAL A 132 10.08 8.95 3.48
CA VAL A 132 10.53 7.68 2.88
C VAL A 132 12.04 7.67 2.68
N MET A 133 12.64 8.79 2.28
CA MET A 133 14.10 8.90 2.16
C MET A 133 14.80 8.78 3.52
N ASP A 134 14.23 9.39 4.56
CA ASP A 134 14.76 9.32 5.92
C ASP A 134 14.65 7.89 6.48
N VAL A 135 13.52 7.21 6.24
CA VAL A 135 13.32 5.80 6.57
C VAL A 135 14.31 4.92 5.79
N ALA A 136 14.47 5.13 4.48
CA ALA A 136 15.42 4.39 3.66
C ALA A 136 16.86 4.59 4.14
N GLN A 137 17.23 5.82 4.51
CA GLN A 137 18.54 6.10 5.10
C GLN A 137 18.70 5.41 6.46
N ALA A 138 17.68 5.43 7.32
CA ALA A 138 17.71 4.73 8.61
C ALA A 138 17.92 3.22 8.43
N VAL A 139 17.25 2.61 7.44
CA VAL A 139 17.44 1.20 7.05
C VAL A 139 18.87 0.94 6.59
N VAL A 140 19.41 1.78 5.71
CA VAL A 140 20.78 1.60 5.16
C VAL A 140 21.85 1.78 6.23
N LEU A 141 21.70 2.80 7.09
CA LEU A 141 22.69 3.15 8.10
C LEU A 141 22.63 2.24 9.32
N ASN A 142 21.44 1.78 9.72
CA ASN A 142 21.22 1.00 10.94
C ASN A 142 20.22 -0.15 10.74
N PRO A 143 20.51 -1.11 9.84
CA PRO A 143 19.53 -2.11 9.40
C PRO A 143 19.01 -2.99 10.55
N LEU A 144 19.87 -3.36 11.50
CA LEU A 144 19.51 -4.24 12.63
C LEU A 144 18.66 -3.53 13.68
N VAL A 145 18.91 -2.24 13.92
CA VAL A 145 18.15 -1.44 14.90
C VAL A 145 16.78 -1.11 14.35
N PHE A 146 16.73 -0.65 13.10
CA PHE A 146 15.48 -0.39 12.40
C PHE A 146 14.57 -1.63 12.40
N TYR A 147 15.13 -2.81 12.09
CA TYR A 147 14.40 -4.09 12.13
C TYR A 147 13.85 -4.44 13.51
N LYS A 148 14.62 -4.20 14.57
CA LYS A 148 14.21 -4.49 15.95
C LYS A 148 13.05 -3.60 16.39
N ASP A 149 13.09 -2.33 16.03
CA ASP A 149 12.08 -1.34 16.41
C ASP A 149 10.76 -1.57 15.65
N LEU A 150 10.84 -1.89 14.36
CA LEU A 150 9.67 -2.23 13.53
C LEU A 150 8.92 -3.47 14.04
N LYS A 151 9.67 -4.48 14.50
CA LYS A 151 9.11 -5.67 15.15
C LYS A 151 8.38 -5.32 16.45
N HIS A 152 8.87 -4.35 17.21
CA HIS A 152 8.29 -3.96 18.49
C HIS A 152 6.98 -3.20 18.29
N ILE A 153 6.95 -2.25 17.35
CA ILE A 153 5.76 -1.43 17.03
C ILE A 153 4.58 -2.30 16.58
N TYR A 154 4.85 -3.39 15.87
CA TYR A 154 3.80 -4.13 15.19
C TYR A 154 3.33 -5.37 15.98
N LEU A 155 4.15 -5.93 16.87
CA LEU A 155 3.65 -6.95 17.83
C LEU A 155 2.64 -6.37 18.83
N ASP A 156 2.56 -5.04 18.96
CA ASP A 156 1.53 -4.33 19.73
C ASP A 156 0.23 -4.10 18.93
N LEU A 157 0.24 -4.34 17.61
CA LEU A 157 -0.96 -4.33 16.76
C LEU A 157 -1.58 -5.74 16.75
N ASP A 158 -2.56 -5.92 17.63
CA ASP A 158 -3.55 -7.02 17.76
C ASP A 158 -3.23 -8.40 17.11
N PRO A 159 -2.98 -9.45 17.93
CA PRO A 159 -2.65 -10.80 17.44
C PRO A 159 -3.84 -11.61 16.90
N SER A 160 -5.07 -11.10 16.83
CA SER A 160 -6.24 -11.92 16.42
C SER A 160 -6.42 -12.14 14.92
N GLY A 161 -5.84 -11.29 14.06
CA GLY A 161 -5.82 -11.48 12.60
C GLY A 161 -7.19 -11.36 11.91
N VAL A 162 -7.19 -10.69 10.75
CA VAL A 162 -8.35 -10.46 9.86
C VAL A 162 -9.28 -9.33 10.35
N LEU A 163 -8.79 -8.09 10.26
CA LEU A 163 -9.70 -6.95 10.11
C LEU A 163 -10.35 -7.02 8.72
N PRO A 164 -11.66 -6.73 8.59
CA PRO A 164 -12.29 -6.50 7.29
C PRO A 164 -11.50 -5.49 6.45
N TYR A 165 -11.42 -5.69 5.13
CA TYR A 165 -10.68 -4.78 4.25
C TYR A 165 -11.21 -3.34 4.29
N SER A 166 -12.51 -3.17 4.48
CA SER A 166 -13.13 -1.87 4.75
C SER A 166 -12.55 -1.21 6.00
N ASP A 167 -12.30 -1.95 7.08
CA ASP A 167 -11.78 -1.41 8.34
C ASP A 167 -10.30 -1.04 8.20
N ILE A 168 -9.52 -1.82 7.45
CA ILE A 168 -8.13 -1.48 7.09
C ILE A 168 -8.09 -0.18 6.29
N GLY A 169 -8.96 -0.06 5.27
CA GLY A 169 -9.09 1.14 4.46
C GLY A 169 -9.50 2.37 5.27
N ALA A 170 -10.52 2.23 6.12
CA ALA A 170 -11.02 3.30 6.98
C ALA A 170 -9.95 3.77 7.97
N THR A 171 -9.27 2.86 8.68
CA THR A 171 -8.20 3.20 9.63
C THR A 171 -7.06 3.95 8.94
N SER A 172 -6.67 3.49 7.75
CA SER A 172 -5.65 4.17 6.94
C SER A 172 -6.11 5.56 6.47
N GLY A 173 -7.40 5.68 6.13
CA GLY A 173 -8.03 6.93 5.76
C GLY A 173 -8.11 7.92 6.93
N GLU A 174 -8.32 7.45 8.15
CA GLU A 174 -8.34 8.29 9.35
C GLU A 174 -6.97 8.91 9.60
N MET A 175 -5.90 8.11 9.52
CA MET A 175 -4.52 8.60 9.62
C MET A 175 -4.22 9.65 8.54
N ALA A 176 -4.63 9.38 7.29
CA ALA A 176 -4.51 10.35 6.20
C ALA A 176 -5.28 11.65 6.49
N ARG A 177 -6.52 11.55 6.99
CA ARG A 177 -7.34 12.70 7.39
C ARG A 177 -6.64 13.53 8.47
N MET A 178 -6.03 12.89 9.46
CA MET A 178 -5.28 13.60 10.51
C MET A 178 -4.11 14.40 9.92
N VAL A 179 -3.33 13.82 9.01
CA VAL A 179 -2.23 14.51 8.33
C VAL A 179 -2.73 15.66 7.46
N ILE A 180 -3.84 15.49 6.76
CA ILE A 180 -4.39 16.52 5.87
C ILE A 180 -4.92 17.73 6.63
N HIS A 181 -5.35 17.54 7.89
CA HIS A 181 -5.99 18.57 8.71
C HIS A 181 -5.16 18.99 9.94
N SER A 182 -3.89 18.56 10.04
CA SER A 182 -2.92 19.01 11.05
C SER A 182 -2.27 20.32 10.65
#